data_AF-A0A0D3JXM8-F1
#
_entry.id   AF-A0A0D3JXM8-F1
#
_cell.length_a   1.000
_cell.length_b   1.000
_cell.length_c   1.000
_cell.angle_alpha   90.00
_cell.angle_beta   90.00
_cell.angle_gamma   90.00
#
_symmetry.space_group_name_H-M   'P 1'
#
loop_
_entity.id
_entity.type
_entity.pdbx_description
1 polymer ?
#
loop_
_entity_poly.entity_id
_entity_poly.type
_entity_poly.pdbx_seq_one_letter_code
_entity_poly.pdbx_strand_id
1 'polypeptide(L)'
;MTVDEFPGSVHSLDVLVFTLVLLVLAHTRGSPWKLALAAASLALGLLTEQLSLRLGGTHCHASGIVNVSTCSSANSVFWYIPWVYTGVTCARRLTDERSWAFPLLSGMLFFGLCGVYEAQGPLVGWWRWPAADGLVASGCTIWQAGPLGLDARGLVASPHVMEALGERLFGVPVMAPYFHFAFGWGIAVVYQLTAFKSHALPVLLGPTIALVWDPAMRVVCTAFGASKLAAVCALMLGSTFAALALSAPPQPSPPRDLLLFSIPLLSGTTFALHAIVGAGALREPPELKLFVVTLALCATLLFARSCGLLPRVPIASTATEAKKWA
;
A
#
# COMPACT_ATOMS: atom_id res chain seq x y z
N MET A 1 23.52 13.24 16.79
CA MET A 1 23.22 13.25 15.35
C MET A 1 21.72 13.31 15.20
N THR A 2 21.20 14.47 14.83
CA THR A 2 19.79 14.67 14.51
C THR A 2 19.49 14.04 13.14
N VAL A 3 18.22 13.72 12.88
CA VAL A 3 17.72 13.04 11.67
C VAL A 3 17.96 13.87 10.38
N ASP A 4 18.50 15.07 10.49
CA ASP A 4 18.71 16.02 9.38
C ASP A 4 19.93 15.70 8.47
N GLU A 5 20.74 14.67 8.77
CA GLU A 5 21.98 14.37 8.03
C GLU A 5 21.85 13.33 6.89
N PHE A 6 20.63 12.93 6.49
CA PHE A 6 20.42 12.12 5.27
C PHE A 6 19.60 12.80 4.16
N PRO A 7 19.99 14.01 3.70
CA PRO A 7 19.31 14.68 2.59
C PRO A 7 19.31 13.85 1.28
N GLY A 8 20.27 12.92 1.12
CA GLY A 8 20.31 12.02 -0.04
C GLY A 8 19.15 11.01 -0.12
N SER A 9 18.50 10.68 1.01
CA SER A 9 17.47 9.64 1.05
C SER A 9 16.14 10.08 0.44
N VAL A 10 15.70 11.33 0.66
CA VAL A 10 14.43 11.84 0.11
C VAL A 10 14.55 12.09 -1.39
N HIS A 11 15.69 12.60 -1.87
CA HIS A 11 15.93 12.77 -3.31
C HIS A 11 15.92 11.44 -4.06
N SER A 12 16.47 10.38 -3.45
CA SER A 12 16.40 9.03 -4.05
C SER A 12 14.95 8.53 -4.17
N LEU A 13 14.10 8.87 -3.20
CA LEU A 13 12.66 8.58 -3.26
C LEU A 13 11.97 9.40 -4.34
N ASP A 14 12.25 10.70 -4.46
CA ASP A 14 11.72 11.55 -5.54
C ASP A 14 12.04 10.97 -6.93
N VAL A 15 13.31 10.59 -7.16
CA VAL A 15 13.76 9.98 -8.42
C VAL A 15 13.07 8.64 -8.67
N LEU A 16 12.94 7.80 -7.64
CA LEU A 16 12.22 6.54 -7.74
C LEU A 16 10.76 6.80 -8.14
N VAL A 17 10.01 7.60 -7.38
CA VAL A 17 8.59 7.88 -7.67
C VAL A 17 8.42 8.45 -9.07
N PHE A 18 9.24 9.42 -9.46
CA PHE A 18 9.22 9.96 -10.82
C PHE A 18 9.43 8.88 -11.88
N THR A 19 10.43 8.02 -11.69
CA THR A 19 10.71 6.90 -12.59
C THR A 19 9.52 5.94 -12.68
N LEU A 20 8.92 5.56 -11.56
CA LEU A 20 7.76 4.67 -11.54
C LEU A 20 6.54 5.30 -12.22
N VAL A 21 6.31 6.61 -12.04
CA VAL A 21 5.24 7.34 -12.74
C VAL A 21 5.48 7.33 -14.26
N LEU A 22 6.71 7.57 -14.72
CA LEU A 22 7.03 7.49 -16.15
C LEU A 22 6.77 6.09 -16.73
N LEU A 23 7.10 5.03 -15.99
CA LEU A 23 6.82 3.64 -16.39
C LEU A 23 5.33 3.38 -16.49
N VAL A 24 4.53 3.87 -15.54
CA VAL A 24 3.06 3.80 -15.60
C VAL A 24 2.54 4.54 -16.83
N LEU A 25 2.97 5.78 -17.04
CA LEU A 25 2.53 6.59 -18.18
C LEU A 25 2.87 5.91 -19.52
N ALA A 26 4.07 5.35 -19.64
CA ALA A 26 4.46 4.56 -20.80
C ALA A 26 3.54 3.34 -20.99
N HIS A 27 3.19 2.62 -19.92
CA HIS A 27 2.30 1.45 -19.97
C HIS A 27 0.83 1.82 -20.24
N THR A 28 0.42 3.06 -19.97
CA THR A 28 -0.93 3.57 -20.30
C THR A 28 -1.11 3.92 -21.79
N ARG A 29 -0.02 4.00 -22.57
CA ARG A 29 -0.05 4.45 -23.97
C ARG A 29 -1.05 3.63 -24.80
N GLY A 30 -1.96 4.33 -25.47
CA GLY A 30 -2.98 3.73 -26.34
C GLY A 30 -4.18 3.13 -25.59
N SER A 31 -4.33 3.37 -24.28
CA SER A 31 -5.43 2.83 -23.49
C SER A 31 -6.07 3.90 -22.60
N PRO A 32 -7.23 4.46 -23.02
CA PRO A 32 -7.91 5.52 -22.28
C PRO A 32 -8.26 5.12 -20.84
N TRP A 33 -8.66 3.86 -20.61
CA TRP A 33 -9.00 3.39 -19.27
C TRP A 33 -7.77 3.32 -18.34
N LYS A 34 -6.60 2.91 -18.85
CA LYS A 34 -5.36 2.87 -18.08
C LYS A 34 -4.94 4.29 -17.68
N LEU A 35 -5.06 5.24 -18.60
CA LEU A 35 -4.78 6.65 -18.34
C LEU A 35 -5.76 7.23 -17.30
N ALA A 36 -7.05 6.91 -17.43
CA ALA A 36 -8.07 7.32 -16.46
C ALA A 36 -7.79 6.76 -15.05
N LEU A 37 -7.35 5.50 -14.95
CA LEU A 37 -6.92 4.89 -13.69
C LEU A 37 -5.72 5.64 -13.09
N ALA A 38 -4.68 5.93 -13.88
CA ALA A 38 -3.52 6.68 -13.41
C ALA A 38 -3.90 8.09 -12.93
N ALA A 39 -4.75 8.81 -13.67
CA ALA A 39 -5.25 10.13 -13.30
C ALA A 39 -6.11 10.09 -12.03
N ALA A 40 -7.01 9.11 -11.90
CA ALA A 40 -7.81 8.91 -10.69
C ALA A 40 -6.94 8.58 -9.47
N SER A 41 -5.85 7.84 -9.68
CA SER A 41 -4.89 7.51 -8.62
C SER A 41 -4.15 8.75 -8.13
N LEU A 42 -3.76 9.66 -9.03
CA LEU A 42 -3.18 10.96 -8.67
C LEU A 42 -4.17 11.81 -7.87
N ALA A 43 -5.43 11.89 -8.33
CA ALA A 43 -6.47 12.63 -7.62
C ALA A 43 -6.72 12.05 -6.22
N LEU A 44 -6.73 10.71 -6.10
CA LEU A 44 -6.83 10.03 -4.81
C LEU A 44 -5.64 10.34 -3.89
N GLY A 45 -4.42 10.33 -4.41
CA GLY A 45 -3.24 10.69 -3.63
C GLY A 45 -3.33 12.11 -3.10
N LEU A 46 -3.68 13.07 -3.96
CA LEU A 46 -3.87 14.46 -3.54
C LEU A 46 -4.97 14.59 -2.48
N LEU A 47 -6.11 13.94 -2.67
CA LEU A 47 -7.20 13.97 -1.70
C LEU A 47 -6.80 13.34 -0.37
N THR A 48 -6.16 12.17 -0.40
CA THR A 48 -5.79 11.43 0.82
C THR A 48 -4.77 12.21 1.63
N GLU A 49 -3.74 12.74 0.98
CA GLU A 49 -2.70 13.56 1.61
C GLU A 49 -3.25 14.86 2.19
N GLN A 50 -4.16 15.52 1.49
CA GLN A 50 -4.74 16.78 1.98
C GLN A 50 -5.80 16.54 3.08
N LEU A 51 -6.60 15.49 2.98
CA LEU A 51 -7.62 15.16 3.97
C LEU A 51 -6.99 14.58 5.24
N SER A 52 -5.94 13.76 5.14
CA SER A 52 -5.27 13.22 6.33
C SER A 52 -4.72 14.35 7.20
N LEU A 53 -4.06 15.35 6.60
CA LEU A 53 -3.58 16.54 7.28
C LEU A 53 -4.72 17.32 7.93
N ARG A 54 -5.76 17.61 7.15
CA ARG A 54 -6.89 18.45 7.57
C ARG A 54 -7.84 17.76 8.55
N LEU A 55 -7.90 16.44 8.60
CA LEU A 55 -8.79 15.72 9.53
C LEU A 55 -8.05 15.17 10.75
N GLY A 56 -6.76 15.50 10.90
CA GLY A 56 -5.95 15.02 12.02
C GLY A 56 -5.60 13.54 11.97
N GLY A 57 -5.56 12.97 10.76
CA GLY A 57 -5.25 11.57 10.47
C GLY A 57 -3.77 11.26 10.23
N THR A 58 -2.82 12.10 10.65
CA THR A 58 -1.57 12.27 9.85
C THR A 58 -0.22 12.07 10.56
N HIS A 59 0.80 11.91 9.71
CA HIS A 59 2.24 12.07 9.89
C HIS A 59 2.71 13.14 8.88
N CYS A 60 3.82 13.84 9.14
CA CYS A 60 4.31 14.89 8.23
C CYS A 60 5.45 14.33 7.36
N HIS A 61 5.35 14.43 6.04
CA HIS A 61 6.42 13.97 5.16
C HIS A 61 7.63 14.90 5.25
N ALA A 62 8.84 14.33 5.10
CA ALA A 62 10.05 15.11 4.88
C ALA A 62 9.94 15.91 3.58
N SER A 63 10.54 17.10 3.56
CA SER A 63 10.54 17.96 2.38
C SER A 63 11.20 17.26 1.19
N GLY A 64 10.45 17.08 0.11
CA GLY A 64 10.97 16.60 -1.18
C GLY A 64 11.46 17.75 -2.06
N ILE A 65 11.88 17.42 -3.30
CA ILE A 65 12.23 18.42 -4.33
C ILE A 65 11.07 19.40 -4.56
N VAL A 66 9.85 18.86 -4.61
CA VAL A 66 8.61 19.64 -4.71
C VAL A 66 7.72 19.26 -3.54
N ASN A 67 7.13 20.26 -2.88
CA ASN A 67 6.19 20.05 -1.79
C ASN A 67 4.82 20.59 -2.17
N VAL A 68 3.77 19.84 -1.82
CA VAL A 68 2.36 20.23 -2.04
C VAL A 68 1.87 21.08 -0.87
N SER A 69 2.39 20.82 0.32
CA SER A 69 2.18 21.63 1.52
C SER A 69 3.37 21.50 2.47
N THR A 70 3.38 22.23 3.58
CA THR A 70 4.41 22.12 4.63
C THR A 70 4.61 20.70 5.15
N CYS A 71 3.62 19.81 5.03
CA CYS A 71 3.67 18.44 5.54
C CYS A 71 3.37 17.34 4.50
N SER A 72 3.33 17.68 3.21
CA SER A 72 3.11 16.69 2.15
C SER A 72 4.00 17.02 0.96
N SER A 73 4.83 16.06 0.57
CA SER A 73 5.73 16.14 -0.57
C SER A 73 4.98 15.78 -1.86
N ALA A 74 5.52 16.16 -3.01
CA ALA A 74 5.00 15.67 -4.29
C ALA A 74 5.14 14.15 -4.37
N ASN A 75 6.26 13.58 -3.91
CA ASN A 75 6.47 12.13 -3.98
C ASN A 75 5.39 11.31 -3.24
N SER A 76 4.86 11.78 -2.10
CA SER A 76 3.80 11.06 -1.38
C SER A 76 2.49 11.05 -2.18
N VAL A 77 2.14 12.16 -2.81
CA VAL A 77 0.99 12.26 -3.72
C VAL A 77 1.17 11.40 -4.97
N PHE A 78 2.33 11.50 -5.63
CA PHE A 78 2.60 10.79 -6.87
C PHE A 78 2.78 9.27 -6.67
N TRP A 79 3.13 8.81 -5.46
CA TRP A 79 3.24 7.38 -5.13
C TRP A 79 1.93 6.60 -5.35
N TYR A 80 0.77 7.26 -5.19
CA TYR A 80 -0.52 6.63 -5.43
C TYR A 80 -0.68 6.17 -6.88
N ILE A 81 -0.03 6.82 -7.85
CA ILE A 81 -0.10 6.41 -9.27
C ILE A 81 0.44 4.99 -9.45
N PRO A 82 1.74 4.68 -9.25
CA PRO A 82 2.24 3.32 -9.41
C PRO A 82 1.60 2.34 -8.43
N TRP A 83 1.27 2.78 -7.20
CA TRP A 83 0.66 1.92 -6.20
C TRP A 83 -0.69 1.36 -6.66
N VAL A 84 -1.66 2.24 -6.91
CA VAL A 84 -3.03 1.87 -7.26
C VAL A 84 -3.07 1.25 -8.66
N TYR A 85 -2.37 1.86 -9.62
CA TYR A 85 -2.36 1.41 -11.00
C TYR A 85 -1.85 -0.03 -11.14
N THR A 86 -0.70 -0.32 -10.54
CA THR A 86 -0.05 -1.64 -10.65
C THR A 86 -0.86 -2.67 -9.89
N GLY A 87 -1.33 -2.33 -8.68
CA GLY A 87 -2.16 -3.23 -7.87
C GLY A 87 -3.43 -3.67 -8.58
N VAL A 88 -4.18 -2.74 -9.18
CA VAL A 88 -5.41 -3.07 -9.93
C VAL A 88 -5.08 -3.82 -11.20
N THR A 89 -4.12 -3.34 -12.00
CA THR A 89 -3.80 -3.94 -13.31
C THR A 89 -3.28 -5.38 -13.16
N CYS A 90 -2.45 -5.64 -12.16
CA CYS A 90 -1.93 -6.98 -11.89
C CYS A 90 -3.01 -7.91 -11.33
N ALA A 91 -3.93 -7.43 -10.48
CA ALA A 91 -5.04 -8.23 -9.99
C ALA A 91 -5.92 -8.75 -11.13
N ARG A 92 -6.22 -7.88 -12.12
CA ARG A 92 -6.98 -8.22 -13.34
C ARG A 92 -6.33 -9.31 -14.21
N ARG A 93 -5.02 -9.55 -14.04
CA ARG A 93 -4.27 -10.59 -14.76
C ARG A 93 -4.15 -11.91 -14.00
N LEU A 94 -4.33 -11.85 -12.69
CA LEU A 94 -4.24 -13.03 -11.83
C LEU A 94 -5.57 -13.79 -11.74
N THR A 95 -6.70 -13.09 -11.86
CA THR A 95 -8.04 -13.69 -11.76
C THR A 95 -9.04 -12.94 -12.64
N ASP A 96 -10.16 -13.59 -12.93
CA ASP A 96 -11.34 -12.91 -13.45
C ASP A 96 -11.79 -11.81 -12.48
N GLU A 97 -12.00 -10.62 -13.02
CA GLU A 97 -12.55 -9.43 -12.37
C GLU A 97 -13.88 -9.69 -11.66
N ARG A 98 -14.69 -10.63 -12.15
CA ARG A 98 -15.98 -11.03 -11.54
C ARG A 98 -15.82 -12.05 -10.42
N SER A 99 -14.64 -12.63 -10.23
CA SER A 99 -14.39 -13.60 -9.15
C SER A 99 -14.28 -12.91 -7.80
N TRP A 100 -14.75 -13.57 -6.75
CA TRP A 100 -14.51 -13.15 -5.36
C TRP A 100 -13.02 -13.14 -4.97
N ALA A 101 -12.15 -13.82 -5.73
CA ALA A 101 -10.71 -13.74 -5.54
C ALA A 101 -10.14 -12.36 -5.95
N PHE A 102 -10.81 -11.60 -6.82
CA PHE A 102 -10.29 -10.35 -7.37
C PHE A 102 -10.03 -9.29 -6.30
N PRO A 103 -10.98 -8.97 -5.39
CA PRO A 103 -10.71 -8.01 -4.33
C PRO A 103 -9.61 -8.44 -3.36
N LEU A 104 -9.54 -9.73 -3.04
CA LEU A 104 -8.56 -10.26 -2.11
C LEU A 104 -7.14 -10.20 -2.71
N LEU A 105 -6.99 -10.60 -3.98
CA LEU A 105 -5.72 -10.48 -4.71
C LEU A 105 -5.31 -9.03 -4.91
N SER A 106 -6.26 -8.12 -5.14
CA SER A 106 -5.98 -6.69 -5.20
C SER A 106 -5.43 -6.17 -3.86
N GLY A 107 -6.06 -6.51 -2.73
CA GLY A 107 -5.53 -6.19 -1.41
C GLY A 107 -4.10 -6.70 -1.18
N MET A 108 -3.81 -7.94 -1.55
CA MET A 108 -2.46 -8.51 -1.46
C MET A 108 -1.43 -7.74 -2.29
N LEU A 109 -1.76 -7.38 -3.54
CA LEU A 109 -0.86 -6.64 -4.42
C LEU A 109 -0.63 -5.20 -3.92
N PHE A 110 -1.67 -4.55 -3.39
CA PHE A 110 -1.56 -3.22 -2.80
C PHE A 110 -0.66 -3.23 -1.57
N PHE A 111 -0.85 -4.19 -0.67
CA PHE A 111 0.05 -4.38 0.46
C PHE A 111 1.47 -4.72 0.01
N GLY A 112 1.64 -5.60 -0.97
CA GLY A 112 2.97 -5.99 -1.47
C GLY A 112 3.77 -4.80 -2.02
N LEU A 113 3.11 -3.85 -2.69
CA LEU A 113 3.80 -2.69 -3.27
C LEU A 113 4.02 -1.55 -2.27
N CYS A 114 3.02 -1.24 -1.43
CA CYS A 114 3.09 -0.09 -0.51
C CYS A 114 3.59 -0.47 0.90
N GLY A 115 3.36 -1.69 1.35
CA GLY A 115 3.81 -2.15 2.66
C GLY A 115 5.33 -2.09 2.84
N VAL A 116 6.10 -2.32 1.76
CA VAL A 116 7.56 -2.17 1.79
C VAL A 116 7.97 -0.70 1.93
N TYR A 117 7.30 0.21 1.22
CA TYR A 117 7.52 1.65 1.30
C TYR A 117 7.25 2.17 2.72
N GLU A 118 6.14 1.76 3.31
CA GLU A 118 5.65 2.19 4.62
C GLU A 118 6.49 1.63 5.77
N ALA A 119 6.93 0.38 5.64
CA ALA A 119 7.83 -0.23 6.61
C ALA A 119 9.20 0.47 6.68
N GLN A 120 9.58 1.19 5.62
CA GLN A 120 10.89 1.82 5.52
C GLN A 120 10.93 3.27 5.92
N GLY A 121 9.92 4.06 5.62
CA GLY A 121 10.10 5.49 5.80
C GLY A 121 10.39 5.95 7.24
N PRO A 122 10.06 5.23 8.35
CA PRO A 122 10.59 5.58 9.66
C PRO A 122 12.12 5.41 9.74
N LEU A 123 12.66 4.38 9.07
CA LEU A 123 14.09 4.00 9.09
C LEU A 123 14.99 5.00 8.38
N VAL A 124 14.42 5.69 7.39
CA VAL A 124 15.15 6.64 6.53
C VAL A 124 14.66 8.08 6.73
N GLY A 125 13.78 8.32 7.71
CA GLY A 125 13.31 9.65 8.07
C GLY A 125 12.41 10.31 7.02
N TRP A 126 11.73 9.53 6.17
CA TRP A 126 10.79 10.06 5.17
C TRP A 126 9.52 10.64 5.79
N TRP A 127 9.16 10.20 6.99
CA TRP A 127 8.03 10.73 7.74
C TRP A 127 8.41 11.09 9.16
N ARG A 128 7.79 12.16 9.65
CA ARG A 128 7.77 12.58 11.03
C ARG A 128 6.48 12.07 11.66
N TRP A 129 6.64 11.19 12.65
CA TRP A 129 5.53 10.72 13.45
C TRP A 129 5.19 11.72 14.56
N PRO A 130 3.94 11.74 15.02
CA PRO A 130 3.56 12.49 16.22
C PRO A 130 4.45 12.11 17.41
N ALA A 131 4.89 13.11 18.16
CA ALA A 131 5.55 12.94 19.45
C ALA A 131 4.54 12.49 20.54
N ALA A 132 5.03 12.21 21.74
CA ALA A 132 4.17 11.75 22.85
C ALA A 132 3.06 12.73 23.24
N ASP A 133 3.25 14.02 22.97
CA ASP A 133 2.25 15.08 23.16
C ASP A 133 1.30 15.25 21.97
N GLY A 134 1.42 14.39 20.95
CA GLY A 134 0.62 14.42 19.73
C GLY A 134 1.11 15.42 18.67
N LEU A 135 2.15 16.21 18.96
CA LEU A 135 2.67 17.19 18.00
C LEU A 135 3.43 16.48 16.87
N VAL A 136 3.00 16.73 15.63
CA VAL A 136 3.58 16.14 14.42
C VAL A 136 4.62 17.07 13.80
N ALA A 137 4.31 18.37 13.73
CA ALA A 137 5.18 19.38 13.16
C ALA A 137 4.99 20.73 13.84
N SER A 138 6.01 21.15 14.59
CA SER A 138 6.08 22.48 15.20
C SER A 138 6.11 23.58 14.14
N GLY A 139 5.41 24.69 14.39
CA GLY A 139 5.30 25.85 13.51
C GLY A 139 4.45 25.64 12.26
N CYS A 140 3.84 24.46 12.08
CA CYS A 140 3.00 24.18 10.90
C CYS A 140 1.69 24.98 10.97
N THR A 141 1.38 25.72 9.91
CA THR A 141 0.20 26.61 9.82
C THR A 141 -0.94 26.03 8.97
N ILE A 142 -0.84 24.75 8.58
CA ILE A 142 -1.90 24.09 7.82
C ILE A 142 -3.16 24.03 8.69
N TRP A 143 -4.28 24.47 8.13
CA TRP A 143 -5.57 24.38 8.80
C TRP A 143 -5.98 22.91 9.03
N GLN A 144 -6.53 22.63 10.22
CA GLN A 144 -6.97 21.30 10.64
C GLN A 144 -8.35 21.38 11.30
N ALA A 145 -9.22 20.43 10.97
CA ALA A 145 -10.52 20.19 11.56
C ALA A 145 -10.37 19.43 12.89
N GLY A 146 -11.05 19.89 13.93
CA GLY A 146 -11.04 19.29 15.26
C GLY A 146 -11.65 20.21 16.33
N PRO A 147 -11.82 19.73 17.57
CA PRO A 147 -12.36 20.55 18.65
C PRO A 147 -11.48 21.78 18.92
N LEU A 148 -12.14 22.91 19.24
CA LEU A 148 -11.50 24.18 19.60
C LEU A 148 -10.54 23.97 20.78
N GLY A 149 -9.24 24.23 20.55
CA GLY A 149 -8.17 23.95 21.50
C GLY A 149 -6.90 23.34 20.88
N LEU A 150 -6.72 23.51 19.57
CA LEU A 150 -5.49 23.18 18.84
C LEU A 150 -4.28 23.64 19.65
N ASP A 151 -3.36 22.72 19.92
CA ASP A 151 -2.02 23.09 20.34
C ASP A 151 -1.45 24.08 19.31
N ALA A 152 -1.36 25.35 19.72
CA ALA A 152 -0.94 26.44 18.85
C ALA A 152 0.53 26.31 18.41
N ARG A 153 1.27 25.32 18.95
CA ARG A 153 2.63 25.02 18.54
C ARG A 153 2.70 24.45 17.13
N GLY A 154 1.65 23.86 16.55
CA GLY A 154 1.67 23.38 15.16
C GLY A 154 0.63 22.32 14.80
N LEU A 155 1.00 21.39 13.91
CA LEU A 155 0.12 20.31 13.44
C LEU A 155 0.09 19.16 14.46
N VAL A 156 -1.11 18.71 14.85
CA VAL A 156 -1.33 17.70 15.89
C VAL A 156 -2.05 16.48 15.32
N ALA A 157 -1.70 15.28 15.79
CA ALA A 157 -2.45 14.06 15.47
C ALA A 157 -3.65 13.88 16.40
N SER A 158 -4.77 13.42 15.84
CA SER A 158 -5.97 13.13 16.63
C SER A 158 -5.76 11.92 17.58
N PRO A 159 -6.54 11.81 18.68
CA PRO A 159 -6.35 10.75 19.67
C PRO A 159 -6.40 9.32 19.11
N HIS A 160 -7.26 9.06 18.12
CA HIS A 160 -7.35 7.73 17.51
C HIS A 160 -6.10 7.37 16.70
N VAL A 161 -5.44 8.36 16.07
CA VAL A 161 -4.14 8.14 15.41
C VAL A 161 -3.09 7.84 16.46
N MET A 162 -3.07 8.57 17.57
CA MET A 162 -2.14 8.31 18.67
C MET A 162 -2.29 6.89 19.23
N GLU A 163 -3.53 6.41 19.41
CA GLU A 163 -3.80 5.02 19.80
C GLU A 163 -3.27 4.03 18.77
N ALA A 164 -3.58 4.22 17.48
CA ALA A 164 -3.13 3.34 16.41
C ALA A 164 -1.59 3.31 16.28
N LEU A 165 -0.94 4.44 16.52
CA LEU A 165 0.52 4.57 16.51
C LEU A 165 1.19 4.06 17.79
N GLY A 166 0.45 3.88 18.88
CA GLY A 166 0.94 3.20 20.07
C GLY A 166 1.21 1.71 19.82
N GLU A 167 0.57 1.14 18.80
CA GLU A 167 0.69 -0.26 18.42
C GLU A 167 1.62 -0.40 17.20
N ARG A 168 2.91 -0.65 17.47
CA ARG A 168 3.94 -0.80 16.43
C ARG A 168 4.61 -2.16 16.50
N LEU A 169 4.92 -2.69 15.32
CA LEU A 169 5.80 -3.83 15.15
C LEU A 169 7.06 -3.32 14.43
N PHE A 170 8.20 -3.36 15.13
CA PHE A 170 9.47 -2.85 14.62
C PHE A 170 9.41 -1.37 14.16
N GLY A 171 8.67 -0.52 14.87
CA GLY A 171 8.52 0.90 14.52
C GLY A 171 7.51 1.19 13.40
N VAL A 172 7.01 0.15 12.71
CA VAL A 172 5.94 0.24 11.70
C VAL A 172 4.58 0.17 12.40
N PRO A 173 3.61 1.06 12.09
CA PRO A 173 2.26 0.95 12.61
C PRO A 173 1.66 -0.42 12.24
N VAL A 174 1.21 -1.19 13.24
CA VAL A 174 0.63 -2.55 13.03
C VAL A 174 -0.54 -2.51 12.05
N MET A 175 -1.29 -1.40 12.07
CA MET A 175 -2.45 -1.19 11.21
C MET A 175 -2.10 -0.77 9.78
N ALA A 176 -0.85 -0.44 9.46
CA ALA A 176 -0.48 -0.05 8.09
C ALA A 176 -0.63 -1.20 7.08
N PRO A 177 -0.06 -2.41 7.31
CA PRO A 177 -0.31 -3.58 6.45
C PRO A 177 -1.79 -3.87 6.21
N TYR A 178 -2.57 -3.79 7.28
CA TYR A 178 -4.02 -3.96 7.25
C TYR A 178 -4.72 -2.94 6.37
N PHE A 179 -4.37 -1.66 6.56
CA PHE A 179 -4.91 -0.55 5.79
C PHE A 179 -4.65 -0.73 4.31
N HIS A 180 -3.41 -1.01 3.88
CA HIS A 180 -3.10 -1.16 2.44
C HIS A 180 -3.84 -2.34 1.82
N PHE A 181 -4.00 -3.44 2.56
CA PHE A 181 -4.78 -4.58 2.11
C PHE A 181 -6.26 -4.20 1.93
N ALA A 182 -6.88 -3.65 2.98
CA ALA A 182 -8.28 -3.23 2.97
C ALA A 182 -8.54 -2.17 1.87
N PHE A 183 -7.58 -1.28 1.65
CA PHE A 183 -7.64 -0.24 0.62
C PHE A 183 -7.71 -0.81 -0.79
N GLY A 184 -6.79 -1.74 -1.13
CA GLY A 184 -6.83 -2.44 -2.43
C GLY A 184 -8.10 -3.27 -2.59
N TRP A 185 -8.53 -3.95 -1.53
CA TRP A 185 -9.78 -4.69 -1.51
C TRP A 185 -10.99 -3.79 -1.80
N GLY A 186 -11.10 -2.65 -1.13
CA GLY A 186 -12.23 -1.72 -1.27
C GLY A 186 -12.33 -1.16 -2.69
N ILE A 187 -11.21 -0.76 -3.29
CA ILE A 187 -11.16 -0.30 -4.70
C ILE A 187 -11.68 -1.40 -5.63
N ALA A 188 -11.21 -2.64 -5.46
CA ALA A 188 -11.62 -3.76 -6.29
C ALA A 188 -13.10 -4.17 -6.10
N VAL A 189 -13.66 -4.07 -4.89
CA VAL A 189 -15.09 -4.26 -4.65
C VAL A 189 -15.91 -3.22 -5.41
N VAL A 190 -15.55 -1.94 -5.35
CA VAL A 190 -16.30 -0.92 -6.08
C VAL A 190 -16.18 -1.12 -7.60
N TYR A 191 -15.05 -1.63 -8.10
CA TYR A 191 -14.93 -2.05 -9.49
C TYR A 191 -15.97 -3.13 -9.85
N GLN A 192 -16.16 -4.13 -9.00
CA GLN A 192 -17.18 -5.16 -9.19
C GLN A 192 -18.60 -4.59 -9.13
N LEU A 193 -18.89 -3.74 -8.14
CA LEU A 193 -20.21 -3.11 -7.96
C LEU A 193 -20.59 -2.20 -9.14
N THR A 194 -19.60 -1.56 -9.77
CA THR A 194 -19.81 -0.71 -10.95
C THR A 194 -19.76 -1.48 -12.28
N ALA A 195 -19.68 -2.82 -12.22
CA ALA A 195 -19.50 -3.68 -13.38
C ALA A 195 -18.37 -3.20 -14.32
N PHE A 196 -17.32 -2.62 -13.75
CA PHE A 196 -16.14 -2.10 -14.45
C PHE A 196 -16.44 -0.97 -15.47
N LYS A 197 -17.61 -0.32 -15.37
CA LYS A 197 -18.00 0.79 -16.25
C LYS A 197 -17.37 2.12 -15.87
N SER A 198 -16.80 2.24 -14.67
CA SER A 198 -16.14 3.45 -14.18
C SER A 198 -14.71 3.13 -13.72
N HIS A 199 -13.78 4.03 -14.01
CA HIS A 199 -12.38 3.90 -13.60
C HIS A 199 -11.98 4.88 -12.50
N ALA A 200 -12.69 6.00 -12.37
CA ALA A 200 -12.44 6.98 -11.32
C ALA A 200 -13.23 6.68 -10.04
N LEU A 201 -14.50 6.28 -10.17
CA LEU A 201 -15.37 6.04 -9.01
C LEU A 201 -14.82 4.95 -8.07
N PRO A 202 -14.31 3.80 -8.56
CA PRO A 202 -13.75 2.78 -7.68
C PRO A 202 -12.53 3.25 -6.90
N VAL A 203 -11.67 4.04 -7.54
CA VAL A 203 -10.45 4.58 -6.95
C VAL A 203 -10.81 5.60 -5.85
N LEU A 204 -11.79 6.45 -6.08
CA LEU A 204 -12.18 7.51 -5.14
C LEU A 204 -13.07 7.02 -3.98
N LEU A 205 -13.94 6.03 -4.20
CA LEU A 205 -14.85 5.51 -3.17
C LEU A 205 -14.36 4.22 -2.49
N GLY A 206 -13.46 3.48 -3.13
CA GLY A 206 -12.87 2.27 -2.59
C GLY A 206 -12.31 2.42 -1.16
N PRO A 207 -11.59 3.51 -0.83
CA PRO A 207 -11.10 3.74 0.53
C PRO A 207 -12.21 3.82 1.58
N THR A 208 -13.39 4.33 1.23
CA THR A 208 -14.54 4.36 2.15
C THR A 208 -15.08 2.95 2.40
N ILE A 209 -15.10 2.10 1.36
CA ILE A 209 -15.50 0.70 1.49
C ILE A 209 -14.48 -0.11 2.31
N ALA A 210 -13.20 0.25 2.24
CA ALA A 210 -12.16 -0.35 3.07
C ALA A 210 -12.46 -0.24 4.58
N LEU A 211 -13.23 0.76 5.02
CA LEU A 211 -13.62 0.92 6.43
C LEU A 211 -14.47 -0.24 6.98
N VAL A 212 -15.10 -1.03 6.12
CA VAL A 212 -15.84 -2.26 6.52
C VAL A 212 -14.91 -3.29 7.19
N TRP A 213 -13.61 -3.19 6.95
CA TRP A 213 -12.63 -4.03 7.61
C TRP A 213 -12.52 -3.72 9.11
N ASP A 214 -12.66 -2.47 9.57
CA ASP A 214 -12.48 -2.15 11.00
C ASP A 214 -13.44 -2.94 11.92
N PRO A 215 -14.76 -3.01 11.66
CA PRO A 215 -15.67 -3.90 12.40
C PRO A 215 -15.24 -5.37 12.41
N ALA A 216 -14.74 -5.91 11.28
CA ALA A 216 -14.31 -7.30 11.20
C ALA A 216 -13.12 -7.59 12.14
N MET A 217 -12.12 -6.69 12.18
CA MET A 217 -11.02 -6.78 13.13
C MET A 217 -11.52 -6.71 14.57
N ARG A 218 -12.39 -5.76 14.90
CA ARG A 218 -12.93 -5.62 16.27
C ARG A 218 -13.67 -6.87 16.74
N VAL A 219 -14.41 -7.53 15.84
CA VAL A 219 -15.08 -8.80 16.13
C VAL A 219 -14.05 -9.88 16.46
N VAL A 220 -12.97 -10.02 15.69
CA VAL A 220 -11.91 -10.99 15.97
C VAL A 220 -11.23 -10.71 17.32
N CYS A 221 -10.90 -9.45 17.61
CA CYS A 221 -10.33 -9.06 18.90
C CYS A 221 -11.27 -9.41 20.06
N THR A 222 -12.56 -9.07 19.95
CA THR A 222 -13.54 -9.25 21.03
C THR A 222 -13.91 -10.73 21.23
N ALA A 223 -14.16 -11.46 20.14
CA ALA A 223 -14.63 -12.84 20.20
C ALA A 223 -13.54 -13.82 20.65
N PHE A 224 -12.28 -13.55 20.32
CA PHE A 224 -11.16 -14.46 20.60
C PHE A 224 -10.16 -13.92 21.64
N GLY A 225 -10.39 -12.73 22.20
CA GLY A 225 -9.43 -12.06 23.08
C GLY A 225 -8.08 -11.78 22.40
N ALA A 226 -8.07 -11.70 21.07
CA ALA A 226 -6.85 -11.52 20.29
C ALA A 226 -6.36 -10.06 20.34
N SER A 227 -5.03 -9.87 20.30
CA SER A 227 -4.46 -8.55 20.04
C SER A 227 -4.81 -8.06 18.63
N LYS A 228 -4.80 -6.74 18.39
CA LYS A 228 -5.05 -6.19 17.04
C LYS A 228 -4.06 -6.75 16.02
N LEU A 229 -2.78 -6.89 16.39
CA LEU A 229 -1.76 -7.53 15.55
C LEU A 229 -2.16 -8.95 15.12
N ALA A 230 -2.54 -9.79 16.08
CA ALA A 230 -2.96 -11.16 15.79
C ALA A 230 -4.21 -11.19 14.91
N ALA A 231 -5.19 -10.33 15.18
CA ALA A 231 -6.42 -10.20 14.38
C ALA A 231 -6.12 -9.76 12.94
N VAL A 232 -5.28 -8.75 12.74
CA VAL A 232 -4.83 -8.27 11.43
C VAL A 232 -4.15 -9.39 10.64
N CYS A 233 -3.17 -10.06 11.25
CA CYS A 233 -2.48 -11.17 10.60
C CYS A 233 -3.44 -12.30 10.22
N ALA A 234 -4.34 -12.69 11.13
CA ALA A 234 -5.33 -13.74 10.88
C ALA A 234 -6.28 -13.37 9.73
N LEU A 235 -6.79 -12.14 9.71
CA LEU A 235 -7.68 -11.67 8.65
C LEU A 235 -6.98 -11.62 7.29
N MET A 236 -5.76 -11.06 7.23
CA MET A 236 -4.99 -10.99 5.98
C MET A 236 -4.63 -12.39 5.47
N LEU A 237 -4.12 -13.27 6.34
CA LEU A 237 -3.78 -14.65 5.97
C LEU A 237 -5.01 -15.43 5.53
N GLY A 238 -6.10 -15.37 6.32
CA GLY A 238 -7.37 -16.02 5.97
C GLY A 238 -7.92 -15.52 4.64
N SER A 239 -7.80 -14.22 4.37
CA SER A 239 -8.16 -13.61 3.08
C SER A 239 -7.28 -14.08 1.93
N THR A 240 -5.98 -14.23 2.15
CA THR A 240 -5.06 -14.81 1.17
C THR A 240 -5.43 -16.26 0.85
N PHE A 241 -5.70 -17.09 1.87
CA PHE A 241 -6.14 -18.47 1.66
C PHE A 241 -7.47 -18.54 0.93
N ALA A 242 -8.43 -17.68 1.29
CA ALA A 242 -9.71 -17.57 0.59
C ALA A 242 -9.50 -17.15 -0.88
N ALA A 243 -8.60 -16.21 -1.16
CA ALA A 243 -8.29 -15.81 -2.53
C ALA A 243 -7.78 -16.99 -3.36
N LEU A 244 -6.88 -17.80 -2.79
CA LEU A 244 -6.34 -18.99 -3.44
C LEU A 244 -7.41 -20.06 -3.66
N ALA A 245 -8.29 -20.28 -2.69
CA ALA A 245 -9.38 -21.26 -2.77
C ALA A 245 -10.48 -20.85 -3.76
N LEU A 246 -10.76 -19.54 -3.88
CA LEU A 246 -11.80 -18.97 -4.74
C LEU A 246 -11.30 -18.62 -6.15
N SER A 247 -10.00 -18.72 -6.40
CA SER A 247 -9.42 -18.41 -7.71
C SER A 247 -9.97 -19.39 -8.74
N ALA A 248 -10.66 -18.83 -9.75
CA ALA A 248 -11.15 -19.59 -10.90
C ALA A 248 -9.99 -20.29 -11.63
N PRO A 249 -10.26 -21.35 -12.43
CA PRO A 249 -9.24 -22.00 -13.21
C PRO A 249 -8.44 -20.98 -14.04
N PRO A 250 -7.15 -21.26 -14.28
CA PRO A 250 -6.24 -20.32 -14.88
C PRO A 250 -6.78 -19.77 -16.22
N GLN A 251 -6.98 -18.45 -16.31
CA GLN A 251 -7.13 -17.73 -17.59
C GLN A 251 -5.93 -18.00 -18.53
N PRO A 252 -5.97 -17.69 -19.83
CA PRO A 252 -4.77 -17.73 -20.66
C PRO A 252 -3.61 -16.99 -19.97
N SER A 253 -2.38 -17.52 -20.09
CA SER A 253 -1.21 -16.85 -19.52
C SER A 253 -1.17 -15.41 -20.01
N PRO A 254 -1.07 -14.41 -19.11
CA PRO A 254 -1.00 -13.03 -19.54
C PRO A 254 0.23 -12.86 -20.45
N PRO A 255 0.16 -11.98 -21.47
CA PRO A 255 1.33 -11.67 -22.25
C PRO A 255 2.45 -11.19 -21.32
N ARG A 256 3.69 -11.56 -21.66
CA ARG A 256 4.87 -11.07 -20.92
C ARG A 256 4.87 -9.55 -20.94
N ASP A 257 4.85 -8.96 -19.75
CA ASP A 257 4.80 -7.51 -19.60
C ASP A 257 5.92 -7.03 -18.68
N LEU A 258 7.08 -6.86 -19.30
CA LEU A 258 8.28 -6.39 -18.61
C LEU A 258 8.13 -4.94 -18.14
N LEU A 259 7.34 -4.13 -18.85
CA LEU A 259 7.14 -2.73 -18.48
C LEU A 259 6.34 -2.63 -17.19
N LEU A 260 5.20 -3.33 -17.08
CA LEU A 260 4.43 -3.37 -15.84
C LEU A 260 5.22 -4.02 -14.69
N PHE A 261 5.99 -5.07 -14.96
CA PHE A 261 6.81 -5.74 -13.95
C PHE A 261 7.97 -4.88 -13.43
N SER A 262 8.51 -3.97 -14.26
CA SER A 262 9.62 -3.10 -13.84
C SER A 262 9.25 -2.21 -12.65
N ILE A 263 7.97 -1.85 -12.48
CA ILE A 263 7.49 -1.00 -11.37
C ILE A 263 7.72 -1.67 -10.00
N PRO A 264 7.13 -2.85 -9.70
CA PRO A 264 7.35 -3.53 -8.42
C PRO A 264 8.77 -4.09 -8.28
N LEU A 265 9.47 -4.39 -9.38
CA LEU A 265 10.87 -4.80 -9.33
C LEU A 265 11.77 -3.66 -8.86
N LEU A 266 11.65 -2.46 -9.46
CA LEU A 266 12.44 -1.30 -9.07
C LEU A 266 12.10 -0.86 -7.64
N SER A 267 10.82 -0.73 -7.32
CA SER A 267 10.35 -0.42 -5.97
C SER A 267 10.90 -1.41 -4.94
N GLY A 268 10.64 -2.71 -5.14
CA GLY A 268 11.08 -3.76 -4.21
C GLY A 268 12.60 -3.85 -4.08
N THR A 269 13.35 -3.69 -5.17
CA THR A 269 14.82 -3.73 -5.14
C THR A 269 15.40 -2.52 -4.44
N THR A 270 14.94 -1.30 -4.76
CA THR A 270 15.42 -0.07 -4.10
C THR A 270 15.19 -0.14 -2.60
N PHE A 271 13.99 -0.55 -2.19
CA PHE A 271 13.68 -0.70 -0.79
C PHE A 271 14.49 -1.84 -0.15
N ALA A 272 14.53 -3.05 -0.71
CA ALA A 272 15.34 -4.14 -0.14
C ALA A 272 16.81 -3.72 0.03
N LEU A 273 17.39 -3.00 -0.94
CA LEU A 273 18.74 -2.45 -0.83
C LEU A 273 18.87 -1.45 0.32
N HIS A 274 17.92 -0.51 0.46
CA HIS A 274 17.91 0.44 1.58
C HIS A 274 17.86 -0.27 2.94
N ALA A 275 17.10 -1.36 3.08
CA ALA A 275 17.04 -2.10 4.33
C ALA A 275 18.32 -2.88 4.66
N ILE A 276 19.09 -3.31 3.64
CA ILE A 276 20.32 -4.07 3.83
C ILE A 276 21.52 -3.16 4.03
N VAL A 277 21.69 -2.15 3.18
CA VAL A 277 22.91 -1.32 3.10
C VAL A 277 22.66 0.18 3.29
N GLY A 278 21.42 0.61 3.51
CA GLY A 278 21.10 2.01 3.76
C GLY A 278 21.70 2.52 5.06
N ALA A 279 21.88 3.84 5.17
CA ALA A 279 22.61 4.41 6.29
C ALA A 279 21.91 4.25 7.66
N GLY A 280 20.58 4.06 7.67
CA GLY A 280 19.83 3.65 8.85
C GLY A 280 19.95 2.15 9.17
N ALA A 281 20.32 1.31 8.20
CA ALA A 281 20.29 -0.14 8.33
C ALA A 281 21.15 -0.65 9.50
N LEU A 282 22.31 -0.07 9.79
CA LEU A 282 23.16 -0.56 10.88
C LEU A 282 22.52 -0.44 12.28
N ARG A 283 21.51 0.42 12.43
CA ARG A 283 20.84 0.67 13.72
C ARG A 283 19.55 -0.13 13.91
N GLU A 284 19.02 -0.69 12.83
CA GLU A 284 17.70 -1.33 12.84
C GLU A 284 17.76 -2.81 13.25
N PRO A 285 16.69 -3.31 13.90
CA PRO A 285 16.59 -4.72 14.28
C PRO A 285 16.72 -5.63 13.05
N PRO A 286 17.44 -6.76 13.14
CA PRO A 286 17.56 -7.70 12.03
C PRO A 286 16.20 -8.24 11.56
N GLU A 287 15.22 -8.34 12.46
CA GLU A 287 13.87 -8.81 12.17
C GLU A 287 13.14 -7.89 11.19
N LEU A 288 13.32 -6.56 11.33
CA LEU A 288 12.70 -5.60 10.43
C LEU A 288 13.30 -5.67 9.03
N LYS A 289 14.62 -5.80 8.94
CA LYS A 289 15.30 -5.97 7.65
C LYS A 289 14.82 -7.22 6.95
N LEU A 290 14.75 -8.33 7.69
CA LEU A 290 14.24 -9.59 7.18
C LEU A 290 12.80 -9.43 6.71
N PHE A 291 11.93 -8.81 7.52
CA PHE A 291 10.54 -8.55 7.16
C PHE A 291 10.42 -7.78 5.83
N VAL A 292 11.15 -6.67 5.70
CA VAL A 292 11.15 -5.84 4.49
C VAL A 292 11.64 -6.61 3.27
N VAL A 293 12.76 -7.33 3.38
CA VAL A 293 13.34 -8.10 2.27
C VAL A 293 12.41 -9.24 1.86
N THR A 294 11.85 -9.97 2.83
CA THR A 294 10.88 -11.03 2.56
C THR A 294 9.63 -10.47 1.90
N LEU A 295 9.07 -9.37 2.41
CA LEU A 295 7.90 -8.73 1.81
C LEU A 295 8.18 -8.26 0.38
N ALA A 296 9.31 -7.61 0.14
CA ALA A 296 9.73 -7.17 -1.19
C ALA A 296 9.85 -8.35 -2.15
N LEU A 297 10.53 -9.43 -1.74
CA LEU A 297 10.69 -10.64 -2.55
C LEU A 297 9.32 -11.29 -2.86
N CYS A 298 8.49 -11.50 -1.84
CA CYS A 298 7.16 -12.09 -2.01
C CYS A 298 6.28 -11.24 -2.94
N ALA A 299 6.31 -9.92 -2.77
CA ALA A 299 5.60 -8.99 -3.65
C ALA A 299 6.11 -9.09 -5.08
N THR A 300 7.44 -8.99 -5.30
CA THR A 300 8.04 -9.09 -6.64
C THR A 300 7.67 -10.42 -7.32
N LEU A 301 7.70 -11.55 -6.61
CA LEU A 301 7.28 -12.84 -7.16
C LEU A 301 5.79 -12.85 -7.55
N LEU A 302 4.92 -12.28 -6.72
CA LEU A 302 3.48 -12.19 -7.01
C LEU A 302 3.22 -11.31 -8.25
N PHE A 303 3.92 -10.18 -8.36
CA PHE A 303 3.86 -9.31 -9.54
C PHE A 303 4.45 -10.00 -10.79
N ALA A 304 5.56 -10.72 -10.67
CA ALA A 304 6.16 -11.48 -11.76
C ALA A 304 5.18 -12.51 -12.33
N ARG A 305 4.42 -13.19 -11.45
CA ARG A 305 3.33 -14.09 -11.84
C ARG A 305 2.24 -13.36 -12.60
N SER A 306 1.82 -12.18 -12.13
CA SER A 306 0.78 -11.37 -12.82
C SER A 306 1.22 -10.87 -14.21
N CYS A 307 2.53 -10.72 -14.42
CA CYS A 307 3.12 -10.26 -15.67
C CYS A 307 3.58 -11.40 -16.59
N GLY A 308 3.22 -12.66 -16.29
CA GLY A 308 3.52 -13.82 -17.14
C GLY A 308 5.00 -14.21 -17.18
N LEU A 309 5.78 -13.78 -16.18
CA LEU A 309 7.22 -14.07 -16.08
C LEU A 309 7.51 -15.32 -15.25
N LEU A 310 6.57 -15.72 -14.39
CA LEU A 310 6.62 -16.98 -13.66
C LEU A 310 5.54 -17.94 -14.15
N PRO A 311 5.85 -19.24 -14.24
CA PRO A 311 4.85 -20.24 -14.58
C PRO A 311 3.75 -20.24 -13.52
N ARG A 312 2.52 -20.54 -13.94
CA ARG A 312 1.45 -20.81 -12.98
C ARG A 312 1.75 -22.14 -12.33
N VAL A 313 1.92 -22.13 -11.01
CA VAL A 313 1.92 -23.37 -10.23
C VAL A 313 0.56 -24.01 -10.44
N PRO A 314 0.46 -25.19 -11.07
CA PRO A 314 -0.80 -25.91 -11.13
C PRO A 314 -1.19 -26.18 -9.68
N ILE A 315 -2.29 -25.56 -9.23
CA ILE A 315 -2.95 -26.04 -8.01
C ILE A 315 -3.40 -27.43 -8.41
N ALA A 316 -2.75 -28.46 -7.84
CA ALA A 316 -3.05 -29.85 -8.13
C ALA A 316 -4.57 -29.99 -8.19
N SER A 317 -5.10 -30.44 -9.34
CA SER A 317 -6.53 -30.53 -9.55
C SER A 317 -7.07 -31.59 -8.58
N THR A 318 -7.39 -31.19 -7.37
CA THR A 318 -7.98 -32.06 -6.35
C THR A 318 -9.41 -32.32 -6.77
N ALA A 319 -9.61 -33.32 -7.63
CA ALA A 319 -10.75 -34.25 -7.69
C ALA A 319 -11.04 -34.76 -9.12
N THR A 320 -10.70 -34.00 -10.17
CA THR A 320 -11.14 -34.36 -11.53
C THR A 320 -10.17 -35.25 -12.29
N GLU A 321 -8.86 -35.16 -12.05
CA GLU A 321 -7.89 -36.09 -12.64
C GLU A 321 -7.86 -37.46 -11.96
N ALA A 322 -8.29 -37.56 -10.69
CA ALA A 322 -8.43 -38.84 -10.01
C ALA A 322 -9.49 -39.77 -10.67
N LYS A 323 -10.43 -39.21 -11.44
CA LYS A 323 -11.42 -39.97 -12.23
C LYS A 323 -10.93 -40.41 -13.61
N LYS A 324 -9.77 -39.94 -14.07
CA LYS A 324 -9.16 -40.40 -15.33
C LYS A 324 -8.23 -41.61 -15.16
N TRP A 325 -7.91 -41.95 -13.91
CA TRP A 325 -7.02 -43.06 -13.56
C TRP A 325 -7.71 -44.13 -12.68
N ALA A 326 -9.03 -44.03 -12.51
CA ALA A 326 -9.89 -45.04 -11.87
C ALA A 326 -10.92 -45.52 -12.89
#